data_AF-A0A645FUR9-F1
#
_entry.id   AF-A0A645FUR9-F1
#
_cell.length_a   1.000
_cell.length_b   1.000
_cell.length_c   1.000
_cell.angle_alpha   90.00
_cell.angle_beta   90.00
_cell.angle_gamma   90.00
#
_symmetry.space_group_name_H-M   'P 1'
#
loop_
_entity.id
_entity.type
_entity.pdbx_description
1 polymer ?
#
loop_
_entity_poly.entity_id
_entity_poly.type
_entity_poly.pdbx_seq_one_letter_code
_entity_poly.pdbx_strand_id
1 'polypeptide(L)'
;MSTRLGIVDSIETPDDYTVVFKMNKADVSFIADLGWYGTFILPEHLYNNGEKWEDNPASKNPIGSGPFKLSEFKQGESITLVPNKDYHEGSPKLDKLIFSIIPDDATAVQALINGDIDMFENVPAGNVEELKAAGNIRLALNEYPSPMRIIFNLKDKAVQDVNLRKAIAAAINKEEISQKIYAGVQKPEYNMYPSLIKWASNSEETSPHFNIEEAKKVLEDAGYKKDANGFYVAGLTLDVF
;
A
#
# COMPACT_ATOMS: atom_id res chain seq x y z
N MET A 1 6.75 -2.43 -18.07
CA MET A 1 7.80 -1.47 -17.69
C MET A 1 7.17 -0.39 -16.84
N SER A 2 7.79 -0.01 -15.73
CA SER A 2 7.31 1.11 -14.90
C SER A 2 7.25 2.37 -15.75
N THR A 3 6.09 3.02 -15.81
CA THR A 3 5.90 4.28 -16.55
C THR A 3 6.57 5.47 -15.84
N ARG A 4 7.00 5.31 -14.58
CA ARG A 4 7.53 6.41 -13.75
C ARG A 4 8.82 7.03 -14.29
N LEU A 5 9.70 6.25 -14.92
CA LEU A 5 10.91 6.78 -15.58
C LEU A 5 10.70 7.08 -17.07
N GLY A 6 9.48 6.90 -17.62
CA GLY A 6 9.20 7.16 -19.03
C GLY A 6 9.31 8.64 -19.44
N ILE A 7 9.44 9.54 -18.46
CA ILE A 7 9.66 10.97 -18.64
C ILE A 7 11.15 11.33 -18.80
N VAL A 8 12.05 10.36 -18.57
CA VAL A 8 13.49 10.48 -18.77
C VAL A 8 13.81 10.06 -20.21
N ASP A 9 14.34 10.98 -21.00
CA ASP A 9 14.81 10.77 -22.37
C ASP A 9 16.17 10.07 -22.40
N SER A 10 17.12 10.57 -21.59
CA SER A 10 18.42 9.93 -21.42
C SER A 10 19.01 10.17 -20.03
N ILE A 11 19.96 9.31 -19.66
CA ILE A 11 20.74 9.43 -18.43
C ILE A 11 22.20 9.51 -18.85
N GLU A 12 22.90 10.54 -18.38
CA GLU A 12 24.32 10.75 -18.64
C GLU A 12 25.09 10.79 -17.31
N THR A 13 26.30 10.23 -17.33
CA THR A 13 27.23 10.23 -16.19
C THR A 13 28.54 10.89 -16.63
N PRO A 14 28.61 12.24 -16.64
CA PRO A 14 29.79 12.95 -17.13
C PRO A 14 31.05 12.69 -16.29
N ASP A 15 30.88 12.24 -15.05
CA ASP A 15 31.94 11.78 -14.14
C ASP A 15 31.36 10.80 -13.09
N ASP A 16 32.23 10.26 -12.23
CA ASP A 16 31.91 9.23 -11.24
C ASP A 16 30.92 9.67 -10.14
N TYR A 17 30.72 10.99 -9.97
CA TYR A 17 29.91 11.56 -8.88
C TYR A 17 28.70 12.36 -9.39
N THR A 18 28.44 12.35 -10.69
CA THR A 18 27.38 13.16 -11.31
C THR A 18 26.49 12.29 -12.18
N VAL A 19 25.18 12.33 -11.92
CA VAL A 19 24.14 11.75 -12.79
C VAL A 19 23.25 12.87 -13.31
N VAL A 20 23.09 12.93 -14.64
CA VAL A 20 22.26 13.91 -15.34
C VAL A 20 21.09 13.19 -15.98
N PHE A 21 19.89 13.46 -15.49
CA PHE A 21 18.64 13.00 -16.10
C PHE A 21 18.16 14.06 -17.11
N LYS A 22 18.14 13.72 -18.40
CA LYS A 22 17.53 14.56 -19.44
C LYS A 22 16.06 14.20 -19.55
N MET A 23 15.18 15.17 -19.31
CA MET A 23 13.74 14.96 -19.26
C MET A 23 13.10 15.31 -20.61
N ASN A 24 12.12 14.53 -21.07
CA ASN A 24 11.36 14.84 -22.29
C ASN A 24 10.22 15.87 -22.06
N LYS A 25 9.82 16.07 -20.80
CA LYS A 25 8.87 17.10 -20.37
C LYS A 25 9.19 17.56 -18.95
N ALA A 26 8.71 18.75 -18.58
CA ALA A 26 8.73 19.19 -17.19
C ALA A 26 7.74 18.35 -16.37
N ASP A 27 8.19 17.79 -15.24
CA ASP A 27 7.36 17.03 -14.32
C ASP A 27 7.86 17.21 -12.88
N VAL A 28 6.99 17.71 -12.00
CA VAL A 28 7.34 17.97 -10.60
C VAL A 28 7.39 16.68 -9.77
N SER A 29 6.74 15.59 -10.23
CA SER A 29 6.74 14.33 -9.49
C SER A 29 8.09 13.62 -9.49
N PHE A 30 8.97 13.95 -10.46
CA PHE A 30 10.19 13.19 -10.71
C PHE A 30 11.10 13.06 -9.48
N ILE A 31 11.23 14.12 -8.68
CA ILE A 31 12.05 14.07 -7.45
C ILE A 31 11.47 13.09 -6.44
N ALA A 32 10.14 13.03 -6.29
CA ALA A 32 9.48 12.05 -5.43
C ALA A 32 9.60 10.64 -6.02
N ASP A 33 9.53 10.50 -7.34
CA ASP A 33 9.72 9.22 -8.04
C ASP A 33 11.13 8.66 -7.83
N LEU A 34 12.17 9.50 -7.75
CA LEU A 34 13.54 9.07 -7.43
C LEU A 34 13.68 8.54 -5.99
N GLY A 35 12.84 9.00 -5.06
CA GLY A 35 12.80 8.52 -3.67
C GLY A 35 11.96 7.25 -3.47
N TRP A 36 11.32 6.73 -4.53
CA TRP A 36 10.45 5.58 -4.44
C TRP A 36 11.23 4.26 -4.33
N TYR A 37 10.66 3.23 -3.71
CA TYR A 37 11.32 1.92 -3.56
C TYR A 37 11.74 1.27 -4.89
N GLY A 38 11.10 1.66 -5.99
CA GLY A 38 11.41 1.16 -7.34
C GLY A 38 12.64 1.80 -7.99
N THR A 39 13.25 2.81 -7.37
CA THR A 39 14.41 3.55 -7.90
C THR A 39 15.62 3.48 -6.96
N PHE A 40 15.63 2.53 -6.04
CA PHE A 40 16.82 2.27 -5.22
C PHE A 40 18.01 1.88 -6.11
N ILE A 41 19.17 2.44 -5.80
CA ILE A 41 20.39 2.23 -6.56
C ILE A 41 20.88 0.79 -6.36
N LEU A 42 21.09 0.08 -7.46
CA LEU A 42 21.61 -1.28 -7.48
C LEU A 42 23.11 -1.27 -7.83
N PRO A 43 23.92 -2.18 -7.23
CA PRO A 43 25.33 -2.29 -7.55
C PRO A 43 25.55 -2.86 -8.96
N GLU A 44 26.05 -2.03 -9.87
CA GLU A 44 26.27 -2.42 -11.27
C GLU A 44 27.07 -3.72 -11.41
N HIS A 45 28.16 -3.86 -10.65
CA HIS A 45 29.05 -5.02 -10.70
C HIS A 45 28.38 -6.37 -10.35
N LEU A 46 27.18 -6.36 -9.77
CA LEU A 46 26.38 -7.58 -9.49
C LEU A 46 25.23 -7.78 -10.48
N TYR A 47 24.66 -6.70 -11.00
CA TYR A 47 23.44 -6.75 -11.81
C TYR A 47 23.68 -6.55 -13.31
N ASN A 48 24.81 -5.99 -13.73
CA ASN A 48 25.17 -5.79 -15.13
C ASN A 48 25.88 -7.02 -15.72
N ASN A 49 25.28 -8.21 -15.54
CA ASN A 49 25.85 -9.50 -15.94
C ASN A 49 25.03 -10.24 -17.03
N GLY A 50 23.91 -9.65 -17.48
CA GLY A 50 23.04 -10.22 -18.50
C GLY A 50 22.04 -11.27 -18.00
N GLU A 51 22.03 -11.59 -16.70
CA GLU A 51 21.05 -12.50 -16.10
C GLU A 51 19.71 -11.79 -15.91
N LYS A 52 18.62 -12.57 -15.95
CA LYS A 52 17.31 -12.07 -15.53
C LYS A 52 17.34 -11.80 -14.02
N TRP A 53 16.60 -10.79 -13.57
CA TRP A 53 16.51 -10.45 -12.15
C TRP A 53 16.18 -11.65 -11.25
N GLU A 54 15.23 -12.50 -11.64
CA GLU A 54 14.80 -13.64 -10.83
C GLU A 54 15.85 -14.76 -10.74
N ASP A 55 16.74 -14.82 -11.73
CA ASP A 55 17.80 -15.82 -11.83
C ASP A 55 19.11 -15.32 -11.22
N ASN A 56 19.28 -14.01 -11.04
CA ASN A 56 20.51 -13.40 -10.52
C ASN A 56 20.71 -13.77 -9.02
N PRO A 57 21.84 -14.37 -8.63
CA PRO A 57 22.13 -14.73 -7.24
C PRO A 57 22.07 -13.57 -6.24
N ALA A 58 22.36 -12.34 -6.68
CA ALA A 58 22.26 -11.13 -5.87
C ALA A 58 20.82 -10.82 -5.44
N SER A 59 19.81 -11.31 -6.15
CA SER A 59 18.40 -11.16 -5.77
C SER A 59 18.03 -11.96 -4.51
N LYS A 60 18.77 -13.03 -4.20
CA LYS A 60 18.59 -13.83 -2.97
C LYS A 60 19.54 -13.41 -1.84
N ASN A 61 20.64 -12.72 -2.19
CA ASN A 61 21.63 -12.19 -1.26
C ASN A 61 21.89 -10.71 -1.59
N PRO A 62 20.90 -9.82 -1.33
CA PRO A 62 20.97 -8.43 -1.73
C PRO A 62 22.14 -7.71 -1.08
N ILE A 63 22.89 -6.99 -1.91
CA ILE A 63 23.92 -6.04 -1.50
C ILE A 63 23.40 -4.64 -1.82
N GLY A 64 23.45 -3.75 -0.84
CA GLY A 64 23.00 -2.37 -0.98
C GLY A 64 23.79 -1.42 -0.10
N SER A 65 23.48 -0.13 -0.21
CA SER A 65 24.14 0.96 0.52
C SER A 65 23.39 1.40 1.79
N GLY A 66 22.38 0.63 2.21
CA GLY A 66 21.52 0.93 3.34
C GLY A 66 22.16 0.74 4.72
N PRO A 67 21.42 1.11 5.79
CA PRO A 67 21.91 1.05 7.17
C PRO A 67 22.09 -0.38 7.69
N PHE A 68 21.38 -1.37 7.14
CA PHE A 68 21.49 -2.77 7.54
C PHE A 68 21.75 -3.67 6.33
N LYS A 69 22.41 -4.79 6.58
CA LYS A 69 22.75 -5.83 5.60
C LYS A 69 21.98 -7.11 5.93
N LEU A 70 21.55 -7.83 4.89
CA LEU A 70 20.97 -9.15 5.08
C LEU A 70 22.02 -10.09 5.69
N SER A 71 21.68 -10.71 6.82
CA SER A 71 22.50 -11.75 7.45
C SER A 71 21.94 -13.14 7.18
N GLU A 72 20.62 -13.29 7.25
CA GLU A 72 19.95 -14.57 7.07
C GLU A 72 18.51 -14.36 6.60
N PHE A 73 18.06 -15.20 5.68
CA PHE A 73 16.65 -15.30 5.30
C PHE A 73 16.19 -16.74 5.47
N LYS A 74 15.30 -16.97 6.44
CA LYS A 74 14.62 -18.24 6.64
C LYS A 74 13.20 -18.12 6.10
N GLN A 75 12.97 -18.73 4.94
CA GLN A 75 11.72 -18.62 4.22
C GLN A 75 10.52 -18.99 5.10
N GLY A 76 9.58 -18.05 5.25
CA GLY A 76 8.37 -18.24 6.05
C GLY A 76 8.56 -18.15 7.56
N GLU A 77 9.79 -17.95 8.06
CA GLU A 77 10.11 -17.85 9.48
C GLU A 77 10.62 -16.44 9.85
N SER A 78 11.75 -16.00 9.28
CA SER A 78 12.36 -14.73 9.68
C SER A 78 13.34 -14.15 8.66
N ILE A 79 13.54 -12.83 8.74
CA ILE A 79 14.62 -12.10 8.07
C ILE A 79 15.49 -11.46 9.14
N THR A 80 16.77 -11.83 9.19
CA THR A 80 17.74 -11.23 10.11
C THR A 80 18.65 -10.27 9.37
N LEU A 81 18.74 -9.03 9.86
CA LEU A 81 19.65 -8.01 9.37
C LEU A 81 20.68 -7.63 10.43
N VAL A 82 21.89 -7.30 9.99
CA VAL A 82 23.00 -6.82 10.83
C VAL A 82 23.45 -5.43 10.38
N PRO A 83 23.93 -4.57 11.29
CA PRO A 83 24.28 -3.20 10.94
C PRO A 83 25.38 -3.12 9.88
N ASN A 84 25.21 -2.17 8.95
CA ASN A 84 26.25 -1.69 8.08
C ASN A 84 27.08 -0.65 8.85
N LYS A 85 28.23 -1.07 9.38
CA LYS A 85 29.12 -0.18 10.15
C LYS A 85 29.67 0.99 9.34
N ASP A 86 29.69 0.83 8.01
CA ASP A 86 30.20 1.82 7.05
C ASP A 86 29.06 2.61 6.39
N TYR A 87 27.86 2.63 6.99
CA TYR A 87 26.74 3.41 6.47
C TYR A 87 27.09 4.91 6.45
N HIS A 88 26.77 5.59 5.35
CA HIS A 88 27.20 6.96 5.08
C HIS A 88 26.62 8.00 6.04
N GLU A 89 25.48 7.73 6.68
CA GLU A 89 24.91 8.59 7.74
C GLU A 89 25.34 8.17 9.16
N GLY A 90 26.26 7.21 9.27
CA GLY A 90 26.76 6.65 10.52
C GLY A 90 26.18 5.28 10.85
N SER A 91 26.96 4.45 11.56
CA SER A 91 26.56 3.09 11.92
C SER A 91 25.25 3.09 12.73
N PRO A 92 24.30 2.16 12.45
CA PRO A 92 23.14 1.96 13.31
C PRO A 92 23.56 1.65 14.74
N LYS A 93 22.70 2.04 15.70
CA LYS A 93 22.89 1.77 17.13
C LYS A 93 22.43 0.37 17.56
N LEU A 94 21.66 -0.30 16.69
CA LEU A 94 21.15 -1.65 16.94
C LEU A 94 22.10 -2.68 16.35
N ASP A 95 22.43 -3.70 17.13
CA ASP A 95 23.31 -4.79 16.70
C ASP A 95 22.63 -5.79 15.75
N LYS A 96 21.29 -5.84 15.76
CA LYS A 96 20.51 -6.77 14.97
C LYS A 96 19.07 -6.28 14.80
N LEU A 97 18.48 -6.56 13.64
CA LEU A 97 17.04 -6.49 13.40
C LEU A 97 16.55 -7.87 12.97
N ILE A 98 15.44 -8.33 13.55
CA ILE A 98 14.81 -9.59 13.18
C ILE A 98 13.36 -9.29 12.83
N PHE A 99 12.98 -9.53 11.58
CA PHE A 99 11.60 -9.51 11.14
C PHE A 99 11.05 -10.93 11.25
N SER A 100 10.29 -11.20 12.30
CA SER A 100 9.59 -12.48 12.49
C SER A 100 8.32 -12.52 11.64
N ILE A 101 8.11 -13.63 10.93
CA ILE A 101 6.91 -13.84 10.12
C ILE A 101 5.87 -14.55 10.98
N ILE A 102 4.88 -13.79 11.46
CA ILE A 102 3.76 -14.28 12.28
C ILE A 102 2.47 -14.01 11.51
N PRO A 103 1.93 -14.98 10.75
CA PRO A 103 0.77 -14.73 9.87
C PRO A 103 -0.56 -14.50 10.59
N ASP A 104 -0.67 -15.00 11.82
CA ASP A 104 -1.90 -14.89 12.62
C ASP A 104 -1.83 -13.67 13.54
N ASP A 105 -2.75 -12.73 13.36
CA ASP A 105 -2.76 -11.47 14.10
C ASP A 105 -2.93 -11.66 15.61
N ALA A 106 -3.75 -12.63 16.03
CA ALA A 106 -3.97 -12.91 17.45
C ALA A 106 -2.67 -13.39 18.12
N THR A 107 -1.93 -14.25 17.43
CA THR A 107 -0.59 -14.71 17.86
C THR A 107 0.40 -13.54 17.91
N ALA A 108 0.40 -12.65 16.91
CA ALA A 108 1.28 -11.48 16.88
C ALA A 108 0.98 -10.50 18.03
N VAL A 109 -0.29 -10.27 18.37
CA VAL A 109 -0.72 -9.44 19.52
C VAL A 109 -0.17 -10.02 20.82
N GLN A 110 -0.34 -11.33 21.05
CA GLN A 110 0.16 -11.96 22.28
C GLN A 110 1.69 -11.97 22.35
N ALA A 111 2.38 -12.20 21.22
CA ALA A 111 3.83 -12.09 21.14
C ALA A 111 4.33 -10.69 21.55
N LEU A 112 3.63 -9.62 21.12
CA LEU A 112 3.96 -8.26 21.54
C LEU A 112 3.72 -8.04 23.05
N ILE A 113 2.59 -8.52 23.58
CA ILE A 113 2.26 -8.40 25.01
C ILE A 113 3.29 -9.11 25.89
N ASN A 114 3.71 -10.32 25.48
CA ASN A 114 4.71 -11.13 26.18
C ASN A 114 6.14 -10.59 26.04
N GLY A 115 6.39 -9.66 25.11
CA GLY A 115 7.72 -9.15 24.80
C GLY A 115 8.57 -10.07 23.92
N ASP A 116 7.94 -11.00 23.20
CA ASP A 116 8.61 -11.86 22.21
C ASP A 116 8.97 -11.09 20.92
N ILE A 117 8.27 -9.98 20.66
CA ILE A 117 8.59 -8.99 19.61
C ILE A 117 8.52 -7.57 20.17
N ASP A 118 9.33 -6.66 19.61
CA ASP A 118 9.42 -5.27 20.08
C ASP A 118 8.46 -4.30 19.35
N MET A 119 8.02 -4.66 18.14
CA MET A 119 7.21 -3.81 17.27
C MET A 119 6.23 -4.63 16.43
N PHE A 120 5.00 -4.12 16.30
CA PHE A 120 3.96 -4.68 15.44
C PHE A 120 3.18 -3.53 14.79
N GLU A 121 3.15 -3.48 13.45
CA GLU A 121 2.56 -2.36 12.69
C GLU A 121 1.07 -2.58 12.38
N ASN A 122 0.68 -3.79 11.96
CA ASN A 122 -0.68 -4.10 11.51
C ASN A 122 -1.59 -4.55 12.67
N VAL A 123 -1.72 -3.69 13.69
CA VAL A 123 -2.53 -4.00 14.87
C VAL A 123 -4.03 -4.04 14.49
N PRO A 124 -4.75 -5.15 14.75
CA PRO A 124 -6.19 -5.19 14.55
C PRO A 124 -6.91 -4.19 15.46
N ALA A 125 -7.89 -3.47 14.91
CA ALA A 125 -8.61 -2.44 15.65
C ALA A 125 -9.27 -2.97 16.93
N GLY A 126 -9.71 -4.23 16.94
CA GLY A 126 -10.31 -4.88 18.10
C GLY A 126 -9.35 -5.07 19.30
N ASN A 127 -8.04 -5.08 19.08
CA ASN A 127 -7.04 -5.29 20.13
C ASN A 127 -6.45 -3.96 20.67
N VAL A 128 -6.87 -2.81 20.15
CA VAL A 128 -6.33 -1.50 20.54
C VAL A 128 -6.47 -1.24 22.04
N GLU A 129 -7.64 -1.54 22.64
CA GLU A 129 -7.86 -1.30 24.07
C GLU A 129 -7.11 -2.30 24.96
N GLU A 130 -6.98 -3.56 24.53
CA GLU A 130 -6.14 -4.57 25.20
C GLU A 130 -4.67 -4.13 25.24
N LEU A 131 -4.13 -3.70 24.10
CA LEU A 131 -2.74 -3.26 23.98
C LEU A 131 -2.46 -1.98 24.77
N LYS A 132 -3.42 -1.04 24.84
CA LYS A 132 -3.31 0.13 25.72
C LYS A 132 -3.29 -0.27 27.21
N ALA A 133 -4.03 -1.32 27.58
CA ALA A 133 -4.12 -1.79 28.96
C ALA A 133 -2.88 -2.60 29.40
N ALA A 134 -2.08 -3.13 28.47
CA ALA A 134 -0.89 -3.93 28.77
C ALA A 134 0.20 -3.16 29.58
N GLY A 135 0.21 -1.82 29.51
CA GLY A 135 1.05 -0.94 30.34
C GLY A 135 2.53 -0.90 29.96
N ASN A 136 3.04 -1.89 29.21
CA ASN A 136 4.38 -1.95 28.64
C ASN A 136 4.43 -1.62 27.14
N ILE A 137 3.29 -1.35 26.51
CA ILE A 137 3.18 -1.11 25.07
C ILE A 137 2.87 0.37 24.81
N ARG A 138 3.65 0.97 23.91
CA ARG A 138 3.34 2.29 23.36
C ARG A 138 2.65 2.12 22.01
N LEU A 139 1.37 2.46 21.96
CA LEU A 139 0.61 2.51 20.72
C LEU A 139 0.68 3.91 20.10
N ALA A 140 0.98 3.97 18.80
CA ALA A 140 0.91 5.19 18.01
C ALA A 140 0.05 4.94 16.76
N LEU A 141 -0.97 5.76 16.55
CA LEU A 141 -1.72 5.74 15.31
C LEU A 141 -0.90 6.47 14.24
N ASN A 142 -0.63 5.80 13.13
CA ASN A 142 -0.01 6.40 11.96
C ASN A 142 -1.04 6.53 10.84
N GLU A 143 -1.28 7.75 10.37
CA GLU A 143 -2.27 8.05 9.35
C GLU A 143 -1.57 8.32 8.01
N TYR A 144 -1.81 7.46 7.03
CA TYR A 144 -1.26 7.57 5.68
C TYR A 144 -2.34 7.97 4.66
N PRO A 145 -1.98 8.70 3.58
CA PRO A 145 -2.90 9.02 2.49
C PRO A 145 -3.11 7.79 1.56
N SER A 146 -3.52 6.65 2.13
CA SER A 146 -3.66 5.37 1.42
C SER A 146 -5.00 4.69 1.78
N PRO A 147 -6.13 5.19 1.28
CA PRO A 147 -7.43 4.62 1.55
C PRO A 147 -7.61 3.27 0.85
N MET A 148 -8.31 2.34 1.50
CA MET A 148 -8.80 1.11 0.85
C MET A 148 -9.90 1.45 -0.16
N ARG A 149 -9.86 0.80 -1.33
CA ARG A 149 -10.80 1.07 -2.42
C ARG A 149 -11.21 -0.22 -3.11
N ILE A 150 -12.46 -0.25 -3.56
CA ILE A 150 -12.90 -1.20 -4.58
C ILE A 150 -12.63 -0.57 -5.94
N ILE A 151 -11.86 -1.24 -6.79
CA ILE A 151 -11.55 -0.79 -8.14
C ILE A 151 -12.28 -1.67 -9.14
N PHE A 152 -13.02 -1.04 -10.06
CA PHE A 152 -13.77 -1.77 -11.09
C PHE A 152 -12.86 -2.10 -12.27
N ASN A 153 -12.80 -3.38 -12.65
CA ASN A 153 -12.14 -3.81 -13.87
C ASN A 153 -13.03 -3.47 -15.09
N LEU A 154 -12.78 -2.31 -15.71
CA LEU A 154 -13.59 -1.82 -16.83
C LEU A 154 -13.47 -2.64 -18.13
N LYS A 155 -12.64 -3.69 -18.16
CA LYS A 155 -12.64 -4.69 -19.23
C LYS A 155 -13.84 -5.64 -19.12
N ASP A 156 -14.37 -5.84 -17.92
CA ASP A 156 -15.61 -6.56 -17.72
C ASP A 156 -16.79 -5.67 -18.12
N LYS A 157 -17.53 -6.12 -19.15
CA LYS A 157 -18.72 -5.43 -19.66
C LYS A 157 -19.77 -5.21 -18.58
N ALA A 158 -19.85 -6.09 -17.58
CA ALA A 158 -20.87 -6.02 -16.55
C ALA A 158 -20.75 -4.74 -15.72
N VAL A 159 -19.53 -4.22 -15.48
CA VAL A 159 -19.29 -3.00 -14.69
C VAL A 159 -18.89 -1.79 -15.54
N GLN A 160 -19.10 -1.84 -16.86
CA GLN A 160 -18.83 -0.70 -17.77
C GLN A 160 -19.85 0.43 -17.62
N ASP A 161 -21.09 0.14 -17.23
CA ASP A 161 -22.08 1.19 -16.95
C ASP A 161 -21.69 1.97 -15.69
N VAL A 162 -21.57 3.29 -15.83
CA VAL A 162 -21.28 4.19 -14.71
C VAL A 162 -22.41 4.22 -13.68
N ASN A 163 -23.66 4.03 -14.10
CA ASN A 163 -24.82 4.01 -13.21
C ASN A 163 -24.77 2.81 -12.27
N LEU A 164 -24.37 1.63 -12.78
CA LEU A 164 -24.13 0.47 -11.93
C LEU A 164 -23.02 0.73 -10.90
N ARG A 165 -21.90 1.33 -11.31
CA ARG A 165 -20.79 1.65 -10.39
C ARG A 165 -21.22 2.66 -9.31
N LYS A 166 -22.01 3.69 -9.69
CA LYS A 166 -22.59 4.65 -8.75
C LYS A 166 -23.53 3.98 -7.76
N ALA A 167 -24.40 3.08 -8.22
CA ALA A 167 -25.31 2.33 -7.36
C ALA A 167 -24.55 1.42 -6.38
N ILE A 168 -23.51 0.72 -6.83
CA ILE A 168 -22.64 -0.08 -5.94
C ILE A 168 -21.98 0.81 -4.88
N ALA A 169 -21.44 1.96 -5.27
CA ALA A 169 -20.83 2.90 -4.32
C ALA A 169 -21.83 3.40 -3.27
N ALA A 170 -23.06 3.76 -3.69
CA ALA A 170 -24.13 4.20 -2.79
C ALA A 170 -24.71 3.07 -1.92
N ALA A 171 -24.51 1.80 -2.29
CA ALA A 171 -24.93 0.66 -1.49
C ALA A 171 -23.95 0.29 -0.37
N ILE A 172 -22.75 0.87 -0.34
CA ILE A 172 -21.71 0.56 0.67
C ILE A 172 -21.75 1.57 1.81
N ASN A 173 -22.08 1.10 3.01
CA ASN A 173 -22.09 1.92 4.22
C ASN A 173 -20.69 2.04 4.83
N LYS A 174 -19.89 2.98 4.32
CA LYS A 174 -18.51 3.21 4.81
C LYS A 174 -18.45 3.65 6.28
N GLU A 175 -19.46 4.38 6.75
CA GLU A 175 -19.56 4.80 8.16
C GLU A 175 -19.73 3.59 9.08
N GLU A 176 -20.64 2.68 8.74
CA GLU A 176 -20.86 1.46 9.51
C GLU A 176 -19.64 0.53 9.47
N ILE A 177 -18.95 0.43 8.33
CA ILE A 177 -17.68 -0.30 8.22
C ILE A 177 -16.64 0.30 9.17
N SER A 178 -16.45 1.64 9.11
CA SER A 178 -15.53 2.36 9.99
C SER A 178 -15.79 2.05 11.46
N GLN A 179 -17.06 2.13 11.89
CA GLN A 179 -17.42 1.93 13.29
C GLN A 179 -17.34 0.46 13.72
N LYS A 180 -17.93 -0.48 12.96
CA LYS A 180 -18.07 -1.87 13.39
C LYS A 180 -16.81 -2.71 13.19
N ILE A 181 -16.03 -2.43 12.15
CA ILE A 181 -14.82 -3.21 11.83
C ILE A 181 -13.58 -2.54 12.39
N TYR A 182 -13.49 -1.21 12.26
CA TYR A 182 -12.27 -0.47 12.62
C TYR A 182 -12.41 0.34 13.91
N ALA A 183 -13.51 0.19 14.67
CA ALA A 183 -13.76 0.95 15.90
C ALA A 183 -13.60 2.47 15.72
N GLY A 184 -13.88 2.99 14.52
CA GLY A 184 -13.73 4.39 14.16
C GLY A 184 -12.29 4.86 13.87
N VAL A 185 -11.28 3.97 13.98
CA VAL A 185 -9.87 4.31 13.72
C VAL A 185 -9.64 4.62 12.24
N GLN A 186 -10.15 3.76 11.35
CA GLN A 186 -10.14 4.04 9.92
C GLN A 186 -11.38 4.83 9.53
N LYS A 187 -11.19 6.10 9.19
CA LYS A 187 -12.29 6.99 8.78
C LYS A 187 -12.76 6.66 7.36
N PRO A 188 -14.04 6.89 7.05
CA PRO A 188 -14.54 6.73 5.68
C PRO A 188 -13.88 7.75 4.75
N GLU A 189 -13.52 7.30 3.54
CA GLU A 189 -12.95 8.15 2.49
C GLU A 189 -13.89 8.18 1.28
N TYR A 190 -14.25 9.39 0.85
CA TYR A 190 -15.16 9.62 -0.27
C TYR A 190 -14.48 10.31 -1.45
N ASN A 191 -13.31 10.88 -1.25
CA ASN A 191 -12.58 11.63 -2.28
C ASN A 191 -11.79 10.65 -3.16
N MET A 192 -11.56 11.04 -4.42
CA MET A 192 -10.71 10.27 -5.33
C MET A 192 -9.23 10.38 -4.93
N TYR A 193 -8.76 11.60 -4.68
CA TYR A 193 -7.47 11.82 -4.04
C TYR A 193 -7.66 11.92 -2.52
N PRO A 194 -6.81 11.27 -1.69
CA PRO A 194 -7.02 11.19 -0.24
C PRO A 194 -7.26 12.56 0.39
N SER A 195 -8.34 12.68 1.15
CA SER A 195 -8.77 13.91 1.83
C SER A 195 -7.72 14.45 2.81
N LEU A 196 -6.86 13.58 3.33
CA LEU A 196 -5.70 13.91 4.17
C LEU A 196 -4.78 14.96 3.50
N ILE A 197 -4.66 14.94 2.18
CA ILE A 197 -3.83 15.88 1.41
C ILE A 197 -4.69 17.06 0.96
N LYS A 198 -5.00 17.95 1.90
CA LYS A 198 -5.96 19.06 1.73
C LYS A 198 -5.70 19.99 0.54
N TRP A 199 -4.44 20.18 0.16
CA TRP A 199 -4.08 21.07 -0.94
C TRP A 199 -4.35 20.46 -2.33
N ALA A 200 -4.53 19.15 -2.42
CA ALA A 200 -4.71 18.41 -3.66
C ALA A 200 -6.06 17.67 -3.75
N SER A 201 -6.76 17.50 -2.63
CA SER A 201 -8.00 16.75 -2.59
C SER A 201 -9.19 17.57 -3.10
N ASN A 202 -10.04 16.94 -3.91
CA ASN A 202 -11.33 17.50 -4.31
C ASN A 202 -12.39 17.09 -3.28
N SER A 203 -12.97 18.06 -2.58
CA SER A 203 -14.06 17.86 -1.62
C SER A 203 -15.44 18.26 -2.16
N GLU A 204 -15.51 18.79 -3.39
CA GLU A 204 -16.76 19.20 -4.04
C GLU A 204 -17.41 18.02 -4.77
N GLU A 205 -16.61 17.27 -5.54
CA GLU A 205 -17.08 16.08 -6.27
C GLU A 205 -16.57 14.81 -5.58
N THR A 206 -17.41 14.25 -4.71
CA THR A 206 -17.11 13.04 -3.96
C THR A 206 -17.83 11.81 -4.51
N SER A 207 -17.36 10.62 -4.14
CA SER A 207 -18.10 9.38 -4.40
C SER A 207 -19.46 9.38 -3.68
N PRO A 208 -20.49 8.71 -4.23
CA PRO A 208 -21.81 8.65 -3.60
C PRO A 208 -21.75 8.22 -2.13
N HIS A 209 -22.53 8.91 -1.30
CA HIS A 209 -22.75 8.51 0.08
C HIS A 209 -23.74 7.34 0.15
N PHE A 210 -23.72 6.64 1.29
CA PHE A 210 -24.60 5.49 1.50
C PHE A 210 -26.08 5.89 1.45
N ASN A 211 -26.80 5.36 0.48
CA ASN A 211 -28.24 5.49 0.35
C ASN A 211 -28.78 4.37 -0.55
N ILE A 212 -29.41 3.37 0.06
CA ILE A 212 -29.92 2.20 -0.65
C ILE A 212 -31.09 2.54 -1.59
N GLU A 213 -31.92 3.51 -1.25
CA GLU A 213 -33.03 3.92 -2.11
C GLU A 213 -32.52 4.67 -3.35
N GLU A 214 -31.51 5.52 -3.18
CA GLU A 214 -30.85 6.18 -4.31
C GLU A 214 -30.11 5.16 -5.20
N ALA A 215 -29.44 4.17 -4.61
CA ALA A 215 -28.79 3.10 -5.37
C ALA A 215 -29.80 2.34 -6.26
N LYS A 216 -30.97 1.99 -5.72
CA LYS A 216 -32.06 1.34 -6.48
C LYS A 216 -32.56 2.27 -7.60
N LYS A 217 -32.80 3.54 -7.28
CA LYS A 217 -33.29 4.53 -8.23
C LYS A 217 -32.33 4.71 -9.41
N VAL A 218 -31.04 4.85 -9.15
CA VAL A 218 -30.00 4.97 -10.18
C VAL A 218 -30.00 3.76 -11.13
N LEU A 219 -30.21 2.55 -10.61
CA LEU A 219 -30.31 1.34 -11.43
C LEU A 219 -31.60 1.33 -12.27
N GLU A 220 -32.74 1.64 -11.67
CA GLU A 220 -34.04 1.63 -12.35
C GLU A 220 -34.11 2.70 -13.45
N ASP A 221 -33.61 3.91 -13.19
CA ASP A 221 -33.52 5.00 -14.17
C ASP A 221 -32.57 4.65 -15.33
N ALA A 222 -31.54 3.82 -15.07
CA ALA A 222 -30.65 3.26 -16.09
C ALA A 222 -31.24 2.03 -16.83
N GLY A 223 -32.46 1.62 -16.50
CA GLY A 223 -33.19 0.55 -17.17
C GLY A 223 -32.94 -0.86 -16.63
N TYR A 224 -32.21 -0.99 -15.51
CA TYR A 224 -32.05 -2.28 -14.84
C TYR A 224 -33.38 -2.74 -14.25
N LYS A 225 -33.63 -4.05 -14.32
CA LYS A 225 -34.82 -4.69 -13.73
C LYS A 225 -34.38 -5.83 -12.85
N LYS A 226 -35.10 -6.03 -11.76
CA LYS A 226 -34.89 -7.20 -10.90
C LYS A 226 -35.22 -8.47 -11.67
N ASP A 227 -34.37 -9.48 -11.52
CA ASP A 227 -34.67 -10.84 -11.92
C ASP A 227 -35.70 -11.50 -10.98
N ALA A 228 -36.03 -12.77 -11.23
CA ALA A 228 -36.97 -13.52 -10.41
C ALA A 228 -36.54 -13.68 -8.94
N ASN A 229 -35.25 -13.49 -8.64
CA ASN A 229 -34.68 -13.58 -7.30
C ASN A 229 -34.54 -12.21 -6.63
N GLY A 230 -34.91 -11.13 -7.32
CA GLY A 230 -34.85 -9.77 -6.79
C GLY A 230 -33.52 -9.04 -7.03
N PHE A 231 -32.60 -9.60 -7.82
CA PHE A 231 -31.30 -8.97 -8.12
C PHE A 231 -31.39 -8.11 -9.38
N TYR A 232 -30.84 -6.89 -9.35
CA TYR A 232 -30.69 -6.06 -10.56
C TYR A 232 -29.56 -6.56 -11.46
N VAL A 233 -28.49 -7.09 -10.88
CA VAL A 233 -27.34 -7.67 -11.56
C VAL A 233 -26.86 -8.88 -10.76
N ALA A 234 -26.56 -9.97 -11.45
CA ALA A 234 -25.99 -11.19 -10.87
C ALA A 234 -24.73 -11.59 -11.65
N GLY A 235 -23.86 -12.39 -11.02
CA GLY A 235 -22.65 -12.92 -11.67
C GLY A 235 -21.54 -11.89 -11.89
N LEU A 236 -21.50 -10.82 -11.08
CA LEU A 236 -20.38 -9.88 -11.10
C LEU A 236 -19.13 -10.54 -10.51
N THR A 237 -18.03 -10.49 -11.25
CA THR A 237 -16.70 -10.79 -10.71
C THR A 237 -16.05 -9.48 -10.32
N LEU A 238 -15.83 -9.30 -9.01
CA LEU A 238 -15.03 -8.19 -8.51
C LEU A 238 -13.66 -8.75 -8.12
N ASP A 239 -12.62 -8.30 -8.82
CA ASP A 239 -11.24 -8.53 -8.39
C ASP A 239 -10.95 -7.57 -7.23
N VAL A 240 -10.95 -8.10 -6.01
CA VAL A 240 -10.59 -7.34 -4.81
C VAL A 240 -9.12 -7.65 -4.52
N PHE A 241 -8.24 -6.67 -4.75
CA PHE A 241 -6.81 -6.72 -4.42
C PHE A 241 -6.53 -5.98 -3.12
#